data_AF-A0A9D3W207-F1
#
_entry.id   AF-A0A9D3W207-F1
#
_cell.length_a   1.000
_cell.length_b   1.000
_cell.length_c   1.000
_cell.angle_alpha   90.00
_cell.angle_beta   90.00
_cell.angle_gamma   90.00
#
_symmetry.space_group_name_H-M   'P 1'
#
loop_
_entity.id
_entity.type
_entity.pdbx_description
1 polymer ?
#
loop_
_entity_poly.entity_id
_entity_poly.type
_entity_poly.pdbx_seq_one_letter_code
_entity_poly.pdbx_strand_id
1 'polypeptide(L)'
;MMKAVEIVLSESSHRLCMWHISNHAKQHLASRFVNAEFKAQFNKCFYGCESEIEFESSWATMIENFKLQDHAWLKGLYELCVIQHYEKKAKEFHQIELNQDFQCKNGAPNKVNGRGILKHASNVYTLAMFKRFKEELMDCKSLNCVEFSNIKNISLYHVTEDG
;
A
#
# COMPACT_ATOMS: atom_id res chain seq x y z
N MET A 1 -26.71 -14.74 12.84
CA MET A 1 -26.52 -13.29 12.70
C MET A 1 -26.11 -12.89 11.29
N MET A 2 -25.09 -13.50 10.67
CA MET A 2 -24.59 -13.11 9.34
C MET A 2 -25.70 -12.95 8.28
N LYS A 3 -26.62 -13.91 8.19
CA LYS A 3 -27.78 -13.87 7.27
C LYS A 3 -28.75 -12.72 7.48
N ALA A 4 -28.92 -12.23 8.71
CA ALA A 4 -29.83 -11.12 9.00
C ALA A 4 -29.18 -9.77 8.68
N VAL A 5 -27.86 -9.69 8.82
CA VAL A 5 -27.09 -8.47 8.56
C VAL A 5 -26.87 -8.29 7.06
N GLU A 6 -26.66 -9.37 6.30
CA GLU A 6 -26.57 -9.36 4.83
C GLU A 6 -27.84 -8.80 4.15
N ILE A 7 -29.01 -8.98 4.78
CA ILE A 7 -30.30 -8.46 4.31
C ILE A 7 -30.46 -6.95 4.58
N VAL A 8 -29.93 -6.46 5.71
CA VAL A 8 -30.16 -5.08 6.18
C VAL A 8 -29.01 -4.13 5.81
N LEU A 9 -27.79 -4.65 5.67
CA LEU A 9 -26.56 -3.91 5.39
C LEU A 9 -25.76 -4.58 4.27
N SER A 10 -26.40 -4.82 3.13
CA SER A 10 -25.82 -5.55 1.97
C SER A 10 -24.55 -4.92 1.40
N GLU A 11 -24.35 -3.61 1.56
CA GLU A 11 -23.14 -2.92 1.11
C GLU A 11 -21.99 -2.95 2.14
N SER A 12 -22.22 -3.48 3.34
CA SER A 12 -21.20 -3.57 4.38
C SER A 12 -20.37 -4.84 4.23
N SER A 13 -19.07 -4.71 3.95
CA SER A 13 -18.15 -5.84 4.00
C SER A 13 -17.92 -6.28 5.45
N HIS A 14 -18.60 -7.33 5.87
CA HIS A 14 -18.47 -7.87 7.22
C HIS A 14 -17.19 -8.69 7.35
N ARG A 15 -16.25 -8.18 8.13
CA ARG A 15 -14.99 -8.87 8.45
C ARG A 15 -15.12 -9.50 9.83
N LEU A 16 -14.59 -10.70 9.99
CA LEU A 16 -14.32 -11.21 11.34
C LEU A 16 -13.28 -10.29 11.96
N CYS A 17 -13.66 -9.59 13.04
CA CYS A 17 -12.72 -8.76 13.77
C CYS A 17 -11.61 -9.63 14.37
N MET A 18 -10.42 -9.07 14.57
CA MET A 18 -9.26 -9.80 15.10
C MET A 18 -9.56 -10.47 16.45
N TRP A 19 -10.47 -9.89 17.25
CA TRP A 19 -10.97 -10.52 18.47
C TRP A 19 -11.73 -11.83 18.20
N HIS A 20 -12.62 -11.87 17.22
CA HIS A 20 -13.34 -13.09 16.83
C HIS A 20 -12.38 -14.16 16.32
N ILE A 21 -11.41 -13.77 15.47
CA ILE A 21 -10.36 -14.67 14.99
C ILE A 21 -9.58 -15.25 16.17
N SER A 22 -9.15 -14.41 17.11
CA SER A 22 -8.40 -14.84 18.30
C SER A 22 -9.22 -15.76 19.21
N ASN A 23 -10.52 -15.50 19.36
CA ASN A 23 -11.41 -16.35 20.15
C ASN A 23 -11.65 -17.71 19.48
N HIS A 24 -11.81 -17.73 18.16
CA HIS A 24 -11.92 -18.96 17.38
C HIS A 24 -10.60 -19.75 17.39
N ALA A 25 -9.47 -19.05 17.36
CA ALA A 25 -8.14 -19.63 17.50
C ALA A 25 -7.98 -20.33 18.84
N LYS A 26 -8.44 -19.73 19.94
CA LYS A 26 -8.43 -20.37 21.25
C LYS A 26 -9.30 -21.61 21.32
N GLN A 27 -10.37 -21.71 20.54
CA GLN A 27 -11.23 -22.90 20.52
C GLN A 27 -10.59 -24.05 19.74
N HIS A 28 -10.00 -23.77 18.57
CA HIS A 28 -9.37 -24.80 17.74
C HIS A 28 -7.93 -25.16 18.15
N LEU A 29 -7.22 -24.21 18.75
CA LEU A 29 -5.80 -24.34 19.12
C LEU A 29 -5.58 -24.15 20.63
N ALA A 30 -6.61 -24.44 21.45
CA ALA A 30 -6.60 -24.26 22.91
C ALA A 30 -5.32 -24.83 23.56
N SER A 31 -4.94 -26.04 23.16
CA SER A 31 -3.75 -26.75 23.68
C SER A 31 -2.43 -26.10 23.30
N ARG A 32 -2.38 -25.39 22.16
CA ARG A 32 -1.18 -24.70 21.65
C ARG A 32 -1.08 -23.26 22.15
N PHE A 33 -2.20 -22.61 22.44
CA PHE A 33 -2.26 -21.28 23.06
C PHE A 33 -1.79 -21.24 24.52
N VAL A 34 -1.54 -22.40 25.14
CA VAL A 34 -0.83 -22.52 26.42
C VAL A 34 0.64 -22.10 26.26
N ASN A 35 1.23 -22.30 25.08
CA ASN A 35 2.58 -21.87 24.80
C ASN A 35 2.62 -20.35 24.52
N ALA A 36 3.33 -19.62 25.39
CA ALA A 36 3.49 -18.17 25.28
C ALA A 36 4.17 -17.75 23.97
N GLU A 37 5.09 -18.57 23.46
CA GLU A 37 5.81 -18.32 22.21
C GLU A 37 4.88 -18.43 20.99
N PHE A 38 4.01 -19.45 20.97
CA PHE A 38 2.98 -19.57 19.94
C PHE A 38 2.06 -18.36 19.94
N LYS A 39 1.60 -17.94 21.13
CA LYS A 39 0.72 -16.77 21.28
C LYS A 39 1.40 -15.49 20.80
N ALA A 40 2.70 -15.33 21.05
CA ALA A 40 3.47 -14.17 20.58
C ALA A 40 3.61 -14.18 19.05
N GLN A 41 3.99 -15.30 18.44
CA GLN A 41 4.12 -15.41 16.99
C GLN A 41 2.78 -15.26 16.26
N PHE A 42 1.71 -15.85 16.81
CA PHE A 42 0.35 -15.66 16.31
C PHE A 42 0.00 -14.17 16.37
N ASN A 43 0.07 -13.53 17.54
CA ASN A 43 -0.26 -12.11 17.66
C ASN A 43 0.61 -11.22 16.76
N LYS A 44 1.87 -11.55 16.54
CA LYS A 44 2.73 -10.82 15.60
C LYS A 44 2.17 -10.87 14.18
N CYS A 45 1.73 -12.04 13.70
CA CYS A 45 1.13 -12.18 12.36
C CYS A 45 -0.14 -11.33 12.21
N PHE A 46 -0.99 -11.22 13.24
CA PHE A 46 -2.27 -10.52 13.15
C PHE A 46 -2.20 -9.02 13.46
N TYR A 47 -1.34 -8.61 14.39
CA TYR A 47 -1.29 -7.24 14.90
C TYR A 47 0.01 -6.50 14.59
N GLY A 48 1.08 -7.21 14.22
CA GLY A 48 2.44 -6.66 14.13
C GLY A 48 3.05 -6.65 12.73
N CYS A 49 2.33 -7.12 11.71
CA CYS A 49 2.82 -7.10 10.33
C CYS A 49 2.27 -5.89 9.57
N GLU A 50 3.17 -5.06 9.06
CA GLU A 50 2.80 -3.88 8.26
C GLU A 50 2.85 -4.16 6.75
N SER A 51 3.54 -5.24 6.37
CA SER A 51 3.66 -5.69 4.98
C SER A 51 3.26 -7.15 4.79
N GLU A 52 2.88 -7.49 3.56
CA GLU A 52 2.61 -8.87 3.13
C GLU A 52 3.84 -9.76 3.34
N ILE A 53 5.02 -9.26 3.01
CA ILE A 53 6.29 -9.98 3.15
C ILE A 53 6.56 -10.34 4.62
N GLU A 54 6.35 -9.38 5.54
CA GLU A 54 6.49 -9.63 6.97
C GLU A 54 5.45 -10.63 7.50
N PHE A 55 4.23 -10.56 6.97
CA PHE A 55 3.16 -11.52 7.31
C PHE A 55 3.52 -12.93 6.85
N GLU A 56 3.86 -13.11 5.58
CA GLU A 56 4.23 -14.42 5.02
C GLU A 56 5.42 -15.03 5.76
N SER A 57 6.46 -14.24 6.04
CA SER A 57 7.64 -14.67 6.78
C SER A 57 7.30 -15.07 8.23
N SER A 58 6.52 -14.24 8.93
CA SER A 58 6.10 -14.54 10.31
C SER A 58 5.17 -15.75 10.37
N TRP A 59 4.28 -15.89 9.38
CA TRP A 59 3.36 -17.02 9.26
C TRP A 59 4.11 -18.32 8.97
N ALA A 60 5.03 -18.32 7.99
CA ALA A 60 5.86 -19.47 7.67
C ALA A 60 6.67 -19.94 8.88
N THR A 61 7.30 -19.00 9.59
CA THR A 61 8.04 -19.28 10.84
C THR A 61 7.15 -19.95 11.89
N MET A 62 5.92 -19.46 12.08
CA MET A 62 4.96 -20.06 12.99
C MET A 62 4.54 -21.47 12.56
N ILE A 63 4.27 -21.68 11.27
CA ILE A 63 3.84 -22.98 10.77
C ILE A 63 4.95 -24.05 10.89
N GLU A 64 6.20 -23.68 10.60
CA GLU A 64 7.37 -24.57 10.72
C GLU A 64 7.67 -24.93 12.18
N ASN A 65 7.77 -23.93 13.07
CA ASN A 65 8.10 -24.14 14.47
C ASN A 65 7.11 -25.06 15.20
N PHE A 66 5.83 -24.96 14.84
CA PHE A 66 4.77 -25.70 15.52
C PHE A 66 4.25 -26.91 14.74
N LYS A 67 4.85 -27.20 13.57
CA LYS A 67 4.48 -28.30 12.65
C LYS A 67 2.98 -28.30 12.30
N LEU A 68 2.48 -27.15 11.86
CA LEU A 68 1.04 -26.89 11.64
C LEU A 68 0.61 -26.94 10.17
N GLN A 69 1.45 -27.49 9.28
CA GLN A 69 1.24 -27.44 7.82
C GLN A 69 -0.06 -28.08 7.35
N ASP A 70 -0.58 -29.09 8.06
CA ASP A 70 -1.81 -29.82 7.69
C ASP A 70 -3.05 -29.39 8.47
N HIS A 71 -2.98 -28.34 9.27
CA HIS A 71 -4.11 -27.91 10.07
C HIS A 71 -5.16 -27.17 9.22
N ALA A 72 -6.25 -27.85 8.86
CA ALA A 72 -7.28 -27.35 7.95
C ALA A 72 -7.84 -25.96 8.34
N TRP A 73 -8.01 -25.70 9.64
CA TRP A 73 -8.48 -24.39 10.12
C TRP A 73 -7.44 -23.27 9.90
N LEU A 74 -6.14 -23.57 9.98
CA LEU A 74 -5.10 -22.56 9.73
C LEU A 74 -4.98 -22.24 8.24
N LYS A 75 -5.21 -23.22 7.36
CA LYS A 75 -5.28 -22.97 5.90
C LYS A 75 -6.42 -22.00 5.55
N GLY A 76 -7.62 -22.26 6.06
CA GLY A 76 -8.75 -21.34 5.85
C GLY A 76 -8.54 -19.96 6.48
N LEU A 77 -7.85 -19.89 7.63
CA LEU A 77 -7.49 -18.61 8.24
C LEU A 77 -6.47 -17.84 7.41
N TYR A 78 -5.47 -18.51 6.85
CA TYR A 78 -4.47 -17.91 5.98
C TYR A 78 -5.13 -17.24 4.76
N GLU A 79 -6.01 -17.97 4.07
CA GLU A 79 -6.75 -17.44 2.92
C GLU A 79 -7.56 -16.18 3.29
N LEU A 80 -8.28 -16.21 4.41
CA LEU A 80 -9.03 -15.05 4.91
C LEU A 80 -8.11 -13.85 5.22
N CYS A 81 -6.95 -14.10 5.84
CA CYS A 81 -6.00 -13.05 6.21
C CYS A 81 -5.33 -12.41 5.00
N VAL A 82 -4.92 -13.21 4.02
CA VAL A 82 -4.35 -12.73 2.77
C VAL A 82 -5.37 -11.85 2.04
N ILE A 83 -6.61 -12.32 1.86
CA ILE A 83 -7.68 -11.53 1.23
C ILE A 83 -7.90 -10.21 1.98
N GLN A 84 -7.96 -10.23 3.32
CA GLN A 84 -8.13 -9.00 4.11
C GLN A 84 -6.97 -8.02 3.94
N HIS A 85 -5.73 -8.51 3.85
CA HIS A 85 -4.54 -7.68 3.63
C HIS A 85 -4.59 -7.01 2.26
N TYR A 86 -4.87 -7.77 1.20
CA TYR A 86 -5.02 -7.26 -0.17
C TYR A 86 -6.12 -6.20 -0.26
N GLU A 87 -7.29 -6.47 0.31
CA GLU A 87 -8.39 -5.50 0.31
C GLU A 87 -8.04 -4.22 1.08
N LYS A 88 -7.30 -4.33 2.19
CA LYS A 88 -6.84 -3.16 2.96
C LYS A 88 -5.87 -2.32 2.12
N LYS A 89 -4.87 -2.98 1.51
CA LYS A 89 -3.87 -2.34 0.64
C LYS A 89 -4.53 -1.65 -0.57
N ALA A 90 -5.50 -2.31 -1.20
CA ALA A 90 -6.25 -1.75 -2.33
C ALA A 90 -7.02 -0.48 -1.91
N LYS A 91 -7.68 -0.49 -0.74
CA LYS A 91 -8.36 0.70 -0.20
C LYS A 91 -7.39 1.84 0.10
N GLU A 92 -6.23 1.53 0.68
CA GLU A 92 -5.18 2.53 0.92
C GLU A 92 -4.71 3.17 -0.38
N PHE A 93 -4.43 2.37 -1.42
CA PHE A 93 -4.05 2.89 -2.73
C PHE A 93 -5.14 3.78 -3.35
N HIS A 94 -6.39 3.34 -3.32
CA HIS A 94 -7.50 4.14 -3.83
C HIS A 94 -7.65 5.47 -3.08
N GLN A 95 -7.48 5.46 -1.75
CA GLN A 95 -7.57 6.67 -0.94
C GLN A 95 -6.40 7.63 -1.22
N ILE A 96 -5.20 7.10 -1.45
CA ILE A 96 -4.03 7.88 -1.87
C ILE A 96 -4.30 8.57 -3.20
N GLU A 97 -4.83 7.84 -4.18
CA GLU A 97 -5.19 8.38 -5.51
C GLU A 97 -6.24 9.50 -5.38
N LEU A 98 -7.34 9.27 -4.65
CA LEU A 98 -8.37 10.28 -4.41
C LEU A 98 -7.81 11.53 -3.73
N ASN A 99 -6.92 11.37 -2.76
CA ASN A 99 -6.29 12.49 -2.07
C ASN A 99 -5.34 13.26 -3.01
N GLN A 100 -4.60 12.55 -3.88
CA GLN A 100 -3.75 13.18 -4.89
C GLN A 100 -4.58 13.95 -5.93
N ASP A 101 -5.71 13.39 -6.37
CA ASP A 101 -6.66 14.05 -7.26
C ASP A 101 -7.27 15.31 -6.64
N PHE A 102 -7.67 15.23 -5.37
CA PHE A 102 -8.16 16.37 -4.61
C PHE A 102 -7.10 17.48 -4.51
N GLN A 103 -5.85 17.11 -4.21
CA GLN A 103 -4.74 18.05 -4.16
C GLN A 103 -4.43 18.67 -5.53
N CYS A 104 -4.55 17.93 -6.64
CA CYS A 104 -4.36 18.48 -7.97
C CYS A 104 -5.45 19.51 -8.34
N LYS A 105 -6.69 19.28 -7.90
CA LYS A 105 -7.83 20.17 -8.21
C LYS A 105 -7.87 21.42 -7.31
N ASN A 106 -7.49 21.27 -6.04
CA ASN A 106 -7.73 22.29 -5.01
C ASN A 106 -6.47 22.81 -4.32
N GLY A 107 -5.31 22.17 -4.52
CA GLY A 107 -4.04 22.60 -3.97
C GLY A 107 -3.53 23.85 -4.71
N ALA A 108 -3.00 24.81 -3.96
CA ALA A 108 -2.23 25.89 -4.58
C ALA A 108 -1.06 25.27 -5.36
N PRO A 109 -0.82 25.64 -6.63
CA PRO A 109 0.32 25.13 -7.36
C PRO A 109 1.58 25.46 -6.54
N ASN A 110 2.37 24.43 -6.24
CA ASN A 110 3.68 24.63 -5.65
C ASN A 110 4.41 25.61 -6.57
N LYS A 111 4.78 26.79 -6.06
CA LYS A 111 5.62 27.74 -6.81
C LYS A 111 6.95 27.04 -7.05
N VAL A 112 7.10 26.39 -8.20
CA VAL A 112 8.37 25.81 -8.61
C VAL A 112 9.29 27.00 -8.91
N ASN A 113 10.23 27.27 -8.00
CA ASN A 113 11.31 28.25 -8.18
C ASN A 113 12.35 27.74 -9.20
N GLY A 114 11.89 27.25 -10.36
CA GLY A 114 12.72 26.71 -11.42
C GLY A 114 12.53 27.49 -12.72
N ARG A 115 13.62 27.70 -13.47
CA ARG A 115 13.58 28.13 -14.88
C ARG A 115 13.58 26.89 -15.78
N GLY A 116 13.05 26.98 -17.00
CA GLY A 116 13.11 25.91 -18.00
C GLY A 116 12.13 24.74 -17.78
N ILE A 117 12.58 23.52 -18.07
CA ILE A 117 11.73 22.33 -18.23
C ILE A 117 10.90 21.97 -16.99
N LEU A 118 11.42 22.24 -15.78
CA LEU A 118 10.68 22.00 -14.54
C LEU A 118 9.48 22.94 -14.39
N LYS A 119 9.58 24.19 -14.87
CA LYS A 119 8.46 25.13 -14.84
C LYS A 119 7.36 24.70 -15.81
N HIS A 120 7.75 24.29 -17.01
CA HIS A 120 6.81 23.78 -18.01
C HIS A 120 6.12 22.50 -17.52
N ALA A 121 6.89 21.52 -17.04
CA ALA A 121 6.35 20.28 -16.50
C ALA A 121 5.38 20.52 -15.33
N SER A 122 5.66 21.49 -14.44
CA SER A 122 4.75 21.82 -13.33
C SER A 122 3.39 22.37 -13.77
N ASN A 123 3.29 22.92 -14.99
CA ASN A 123 2.05 23.45 -15.55
C ASN A 123 1.28 22.42 -16.39
N VAL A 124 1.96 21.39 -16.93
CA VAL A 124 1.37 20.40 -17.83
C VAL A 124 1.05 19.09 -17.11
N TYR A 125 1.81 18.73 -16.07
CA TYR A 125 1.68 17.45 -15.37
C TYR A 125 0.82 17.54 -14.12
N THR A 126 0.18 16.42 -13.77
CA THR A 126 -0.35 16.23 -12.42
C THR A 126 0.79 16.23 -11.39
N LEU A 127 0.48 16.55 -10.13
CA LEU A 127 1.51 16.69 -9.09
C LEU A 127 2.37 15.42 -8.92
N ALA A 128 1.77 14.23 -9.02
CA ALA A 128 2.48 12.96 -8.93
C ALA A 128 3.45 12.75 -10.10
N MET A 129 3.01 13.05 -11.33
CA MET A 129 3.85 12.93 -12.52
C MET A 129 4.97 13.97 -12.52
N PHE A 130 4.69 15.20 -12.06
CA PHE A 130 5.70 16.23 -11.88
C PHE A 130 6.77 15.83 -10.84
N LYS A 131 6.36 15.25 -9.69
CA LYS A 131 7.31 14.79 -8.67
C LYS A 131 8.26 13.73 -9.22
N ARG A 132 7.73 12.70 -9.89
CA ARG A 132 8.55 11.65 -10.54
C ARG A 132 9.50 12.23 -11.58
N PHE A 133 8.97 13.08 -12.48
CA PHE A 133 9.79 13.74 -13.48
C PHE A 133 10.91 14.59 -12.86
N LYS A 134 10.62 15.31 -11.79
CA LYS A 134 11.62 16.11 -11.07
C LYS A 134 12.68 15.24 -10.42
N GLU A 135 12.31 14.13 -9.78
CA GLU A 135 13.25 13.18 -9.16
C GLU A 135 14.21 12.61 -10.20
N GLU A 136 13.68 12.07 -11.30
CA GLU A 136 14.48 11.53 -12.41
C GLU A 136 15.43 12.58 -13.02
N LEU A 137 14.93 13.81 -13.24
CA LEU A 137 15.76 14.88 -13.80
C LEU A 137 16.88 15.33 -12.84
N MET A 138 16.62 15.33 -11.53
CA MET A 138 17.61 15.73 -10.51
C MET A 138 18.66 14.64 -10.27
N ASP A 139 18.32 13.37 -10.49
CA ASP A 139 19.26 12.25 -10.45
C ASP A 139 20.20 12.23 -11.66
N CYS A 140 19.78 12.81 -12.79
CA CYS A 140 20.65 13.12 -13.92
C CYS A 140 21.56 14.32 -13.60
N LYS A 141 22.64 14.08 -12.85
CA LYS A 141 23.59 15.11 -12.35
C LYS A 141 24.30 15.96 -13.42
N SER A 142 24.12 15.67 -14.71
CA SER A 142 24.89 16.24 -15.81
C SER A 142 24.05 16.80 -16.96
N LEU A 143 22.72 16.91 -16.84
CA LEU A 143 21.90 17.40 -17.96
C LEU A 143 21.68 18.91 -17.89
N ASN A 144 22.21 19.62 -18.88
CA ASN A 144 21.89 21.02 -19.14
C ASN A 144 20.79 21.09 -20.21
N CYS A 145 19.62 21.59 -19.81
CA CYS A 145 18.42 21.65 -20.65
C CYS A 145 18.08 23.10 -21.02
N VAL A 146 18.27 23.46 -22.28
CA VAL A 146 18.01 24.82 -22.79
C VAL A 146 16.74 24.82 -23.67
N GLU A 147 15.74 25.62 -23.30
CA GLU A 147 14.53 25.80 -24.11
C GLU A 147 14.86 26.62 -25.36
N PHE A 148 14.53 26.10 -26.54
CA PHE A 148 14.78 26.82 -27.80
C PHE A 148 13.51 27.14 -28.58
N SER A 149 12.36 26.55 -28.22
CA SER A 149 11.07 26.99 -28.74
C SER A 149 9.90 26.61 -27.83
N ASN A 150 8.86 27.44 -27.89
CA ASN A 150 7.62 27.26 -27.14
C ASN A 150 6.45 27.56 -28.07
N ILE A 151 5.65 26.54 -28.38
CA ILE A 151 4.47 26.65 -29.24
C ILE A 151 3.27 26.14 -28.45
N LYS A 152 2.48 27.06 -27.90
CA LYS A 152 1.29 26.78 -27.07
C LYS A 152 1.61 25.89 -25.86
N ASN A 153 1.25 24.61 -25.92
CA ASN A 153 1.44 23.63 -24.85
C ASN A 153 2.66 22.73 -25.09
N ILE A 154 3.46 22.99 -26.13
CA ILE A 154 4.64 22.21 -26.48
C ILE A 154 5.88 23.09 -26.31
N SER A 155 6.75 22.73 -25.37
CA SER A 155 8.09 23.31 -25.23
C SER A 155 9.14 22.32 -25.73
N LEU A 156 10.06 22.78 -26.58
CA LEU A 156 11.20 22.00 -27.07
C LEU A 156 12.49 22.42 -26.35
N TYR A 157 13.22 21.42 -25.86
CA TYR A 157 14.46 21.58 -25.11
C TYR A 157 15.61 20.90 -25.84
N HIS A 158 16.77 21.57 -25.87
CA HIS A 158 18.04 20.98 -26.23
C HIS A 158 18.70 20.48 -24.95
N VAL A 159 19.12 19.22 -24.94
CA VAL A 159 19.72 18.57 -23.77
C VAL A 159 21.19 18.29 -24.09
N THR A 160 22.10 18.83 -23.29
CA THR A 160 23.54 18.55 -23.36
C THR A 160 24.00 17.90 -22.07
N GLU A 161 24.85 16.88 -22.18
CA GLU A 161 25.55 16.30 -21.04
C GLU A 161 26.78 17.16 -20.73
N ASP A 162 26.81 17.81 -19.57
CA ASP A 162 28.03 18.41 -19.02
C ASP A 162 28.95 17.25 -18.60
N GLY A 163 30.02 17.03 -19.39
CA GLY A 163 31.03 16.00 -19.19
C GLY A 163 31.95 16.24 -17.99
#